data_AF-A0A960LLJ1-F1
#
_entry.id   AF-A0A960LLJ1-F1
#
_cell.length_a   1.000
_cell.length_b   1.000
_cell.length_c   1.000
_cell.angle_alpha   90.00
_cell.angle_beta   90.00
_cell.angle_gamma   90.00
#
_symmetry.space_group_name_H-M   'P 1'
#
loop_
_entity.id
_entity.type
_entity.pdbx_description
1 polymer ?
#
loop_
_entity_poly.entity_id
_entity_poly.type
_entity_poly.pdbx_seq_one_letter_code
_entity_poly.pdbx_strand_id
1 'polypeptide(L)'
;ILPFNWRGYWNFGTGALGDMACHIMDMSYWALELGAPVSVEAVSADGKGAMSDVSPPTWATITYTFKKGDDEIKYVWYDGYKD
;
A
#
# COMPACT_ATOMS: atom_id res chain seq x y z
N ILE A 1 6.14 23.24 13.73
CA ILE A 1 5.84 22.52 12.47
C ILE A 1 6.66 21.24 12.49
N LEU A 2 6.03 20.06 12.42
CA LEU A 2 6.75 18.80 12.26
C LEU A 2 7.15 18.62 10.78
N PRO A 3 8.30 18.00 10.46
CA PRO A 3 8.71 17.77 9.07
C PRO A 3 7.66 16.94 8.33
N PHE A 4 7.27 17.32 7.11
CA PHE A 4 6.21 16.65 6.34
C PHE A 4 6.34 15.12 6.30
N ASN A 5 7.58 14.61 6.25
CA ASN A 5 7.91 13.20 6.10
C ASN A 5 7.80 12.37 7.40
N TRP A 6 7.30 12.92 8.50
CA TRP A 6 7.25 12.20 9.79
C TRP A 6 6.46 10.88 9.72
N ARG A 7 5.47 10.78 8.82
CA ARG A 7 4.67 9.56 8.58
C ARG A 7 5.44 8.43 7.90
N GLY A 8 6.60 8.76 7.32
CA GLY A 8 7.52 7.77 6.74
C GLY A 8 8.36 7.04 7.80
N TYR A 9 8.27 7.38 9.08
CA TYR A 9 8.99 6.66 10.12
C TYR A 9 8.09 5.62 10.79
N TRP A 10 8.56 4.38 10.92
CA TRP A 10 7.76 3.28 11.49
C TRP A 10 7.18 3.56 12.88
N ASN A 11 7.87 4.36 13.69
CA ASN A 11 7.40 4.75 15.02
C ASN A 11 6.17 5.67 14.99
N PHE A 12 5.89 6.32 13.86
CA PHE A 12 4.85 7.35 13.75
C PHE A 12 3.88 7.11 12.59
N GLY A 13 4.17 6.19 11.67
CA GLY A 13 3.31 5.92 10.54
C GLY A 13 3.76 4.72 9.71
N THR A 14 3.07 4.52 8.60
CA THR A 14 3.28 3.39 7.69
C THR A 14 3.51 3.85 6.25
N GLY A 15 4.12 5.04 6.08
CA GLY A 15 4.42 5.62 4.77
C GLY A 15 3.19 5.99 3.95
N ALA A 16 3.40 6.11 2.63
CA ALA A 16 2.36 6.48 1.67
C ALA A 16 1.16 5.52 1.69
N LEU A 17 1.40 4.22 1.91
CA LEU A 17 0.33 3.23 2.06
C LEU A 17 -0.62 3.60 3.20
N GLY A 18 -0.11 3.92 4.39
CA GLY A 18 -0.97 4.33 5.51
C GLY A 18 -1.62 5.69 5.32
N ASP A 19 -0.85 6.65 4.81
CA ASP A 19 -1.27 8.04 4.70
C ASP A 19 -2.31 8.25 3.59
N MET A 20 -2.15 7.58 2.44
CA MET A 20 -2.93 7.88 1.24
C MET A 20 -3.80 6.72 0.75
N ALA A 21 -3.40 5.46 0.95
CA ALA A 21 -4.21 4.35 0.44
C ALA A 21 -5.58 4.30 1.10
N CYS A 22 -5.66 4.57 2.42
CA CYS A 22 -6.94 4.66 3.12
C CYS A 22 -7.88 5.74 2.57
N HIS A 23 -7.37 6.79 1.93
CA HIS A 23 -8.20 7.84 1.33
C HIS A 23 -8.55 7.54 -0.13
N ILE A 24 -7.59 7.00 -0.90
CA ILE A 24 -7.71 6.78 -2.33
C ILE A 24 -8.49 5.50 -2.63
N MET A 25 -8.26 4.46 -1.84
CA MET A 25 -8.81 3.13 -2.08
C MET A 25 -10.22 3.01 -1.51
N ASP A 26 -10.51 3.62 -0.35
CA ASP A 26 -11.79 3.47 0.38
C ASP A 26 -13.05 3.49 -0.50
N MET A 27 -13.21 4.48 -1.39
CA MET A 27 -14.39 4.59 -2.24
C MET A 27 -14.64 3.33 -3.09
N SER A 28 -13.61 2.77 -3.71
CA SER A 28 -13.75 1.60 -4.58
C SER A 28 -13.89 0.30 -3.79
N TYR A 29 -13.30 0.23 -2.60
CA TYR A 29 -13.50 -0.89 -1.68
C TYR A 29 -14.99 -1.03 -1.30
N TRP A 30 -15.63 0.07 -0.90
CA TRP A 30 -17.04 0.06 -0.55
C TRP A 30 -17.96 -0.12 -1.75
N ALA A 31 -17.67 0.53 -2.88
CA ALA A 31 -18.50 0.42 -4.09
C ALA A 31 -18.54 -1.00 -4.66
N LEU A 32 -17.47 -1.78 -4.49
CA LEU A 32 -17.40 -3.18 -4.90
C LEU A 32 -17.88 -4.16 -3.83
N GLU A 33 -18.24 -3.66 -2.63
CA GLU A 33 -18.63 -4.45 -1.45
C GLU A 33 -17.56 -5.49 -1.11
N LEU A 34 -16.29 -5.08 -1.13
CA LEU A 34 -15.19 -5.99 -0.83
C LEU A 34 -15.22 -6.41 0.65
N GLY A 35 -14.91 -7.69 0.90
CA GLY A 35 -14.76 -8.27 2.22
C GLY A 35 -13.30 -8.45 2.60
N ALA A 36 -12.94 -9.61 3.14
CA ALA A 36 -11.53 -9.96 3.34
C ALA A 36 -10.90 -10.42 2.00
N PRO A 37 -9.66 -9.98 1.69
CA PRO A 37 -8.94 -10.53 0.55
C PRO A 37 -8.58 -12.00 0.81
N VAL A 38 -8.55 -12.80 -0.26
CA VAL A 38 -8.08 -14.19 -0.22
C VAL A 38 -6.56 -14.30 -0.32
N SER A 39 -5.90 -13.28 -0.86
CA SER A 39 -4.44 -13.17 -0.86
C SER A 39 -4.00 -11.72 -0.92
N VAL A 40 -2.77 -11.46 -0.44
CA VAL A 40 -2.09 -10.17 -0.56
C VAL A 40 -0.65 -10.44 -0.99
N GLU A 41 -0.22 -9.82 -2.07
CA GLU A 41 1.16 -9.88 -2.57
C GLU A 41 1.75 -8.48 -2.59
N ALA A 42 2.96 -8.33 -2.06
CA ALA A 42 3.69 -7.07 -2.07
C ALA A 42 5.00 -7.21 -2.85
N VAL A 43 5.19 -6.32 -3.81
CA VAL A 43 6.45 -6.14 -4.54
C VAL A 43 6.94 -4.74 -4.22
N SER A 44 8.18 -4.60 -3.76
CA SER A 44 8.72 -3.32 -3.34
C SER A 44 10.14 -3.10 -3.84
N ALA A 45 10.64 -1.89 -3.63
CA ALA A 45 12.01 -1.52 -3.92
C ALA A 45 13.02 -2.50 -3.31
N ASP A 46 14.07 -2.83 -4.07
CA ASP A 46 15.22 -3.63 -3.65
C ASP A 46 16.55 -2.88 -3.89
N GLY A 47 17.61 -3.36 -3.25
CA GLY A 47 18.95 -2.76 -3.35
C GLY A 47 19.24 -1.65 -2.34
N LYS A 48 20.40 -1.00 -2.50
CA LYS A 48 20.93 -0.03 -1.51
C LYS A 48 20.11 1.26 -1.54
N GLY A 49 19.52 1.62 -0.40
CA GLY A 49 18.71 2.84 -0.26
C GLY A 49 17.23 2.66 -0.60
N ALA A 50 16.82 1.45 -1.02
CA ALA A 50 15.43 1.11 -1.29
C ALA A 50 14.58 1.00 -0.02
N MET A 51 15.19 0.54 1.08
CA MET A 51 14.56 0.37 2.39
C MET A 51 15.56 0.74 3.49
N SER A 52 15.06 1.12 4.66
CA SER A 52 15.86 1.27 5.88
C SER A 52 15.14 0.66 7.07
N ASP A 53 15.85 0.44 8.18
CA ASP A 53 15.26 -0.11 9.41
C ASP A 53 14.21 0.80 10.06
N VAL A 54 14.12 2.06 9.61
CA VAL A 54 13.26 3.09 10.22
C VAL A 54 12.15 3.59 9.31
N SER A 55 12.10 3.17 8.03
CA SER A 55 11.17 3.70 7.01
C SER A 55 10.74 2.61 6.01
N PRO A 56 9.52 2.69 5.43
CA PRO A 56 9.08 1.82 4.36
C PRO A 56 9.95 1.91 3.10
N PRO A 57 9.76 0.93 2.19
CA PRO A 57 10.36 0.99 0.86
C PRO A 57 10.06 2.30 0.14
N THR A 58 10.96 2.73 -0.73
CA THR A 58 10.79 3.95 -1.55
C THR A 58 9.68 3.83 -2.60
N TRP A 59 9.33 2.61 -2.98
CA TRP A 59 8.16 2.27 -3.78
C TRP A 59 7.62 0.90 -3.41
N ALA A 60 6.31 0.73 -3.57
CA ALA A 60 5.65 -0.55 -3.44
C ALA A 60 4.46 -0.68 -4.40
N THR A 61 4.22 -1.92 -4.82
CA THR A 61 2.99 -2.38 -5.45
C THR A 61 2.40 -3.47 -4.57
N ILE A 62 1.18 -3.26 -4.08
CA ILE A 62 0.49 -4.24 -3.22
C ILE A 62 -0.79 -4.66 -3.93
N THR A 63 -0.86 -5.95 -4.28
CA THR A 63 -2.03 -6.56 -4.92
C THR A 63 -2.82 -7.33 -3.87
N TYR A 64 -4.02 -6.84 -3.59
CA TYR A 64 -5.04 -7.56 -2.83
C TYR A 64 -5.92 -8.33 -3.82
N THR A 65 -6.06 -9.63 -3.63
CA THR A 65 -6.96 -10.45 -4.44
C THR A 65 -8.22 -10.76 -3.64
N PHE A 66 -9.38 -10.43 -4.19
CA PHE A 66 -10.69 -10.74 -3.62
C PHE A 66 -11.43 -11.75 -4.49
N LYS A 67 -12.26 -12.59 -3.86
CA LYS A 67 -13.22 -13.45 -4.55
C LYS A 67 -14.63 -12.93 -4.31
N LYS A 68 -15.40 -12.75 -5.38
CA LYS A 68 -16.83 -12.39 -5.33
C LYS A 68 -17.61 -13.36 -6.21
N GLY A 69 -18.15 -14.42 -5.59
CA GLY A 69 -18.65 -15.57 -6.35
C GLY A 69 -17.51 -16.26 -7.09
N ASP A 70 -17.68 -16.47 -8.39
CA ASP A 70 -16.66 -17.06 -9.27
C ASP A 70 -15.65 -16.03 -9.78
N ASP A 71 -15.95 -14.73 -9.63
CA ASP A 71 -15.07 -13.65 -10.10
C ASP A 71 -13.90 -13.40 -9.16
N GLU A 72 -12.77 -13.02 -9.75
CA GLU A 72 -11.57 -12.57 -9.05
C GLU A 72 -11.34 -11.09 -9.31
N ILE A 73 -11.19 -10.32 -8.23
CA ILE A 73 -10.92 -8.88 -8.30
C ILE A 73 -9.51 -8.64 -7.79
N LYS A 74 -8.65 -8.11 -8.66
CA LYS A 74 -7.35 -7.58 -8.27
C LYS A 74 -7.49 -6.12 -7.91
N TYR A 75 -7.12 -5.81 -6.68
CA TYR A 75 -7.21 -4.48 -6.13
C TYR A 75 -5.82 -4.02 -5.74
N VAL A 76 -5.29 -3.04 -6.48
CA VAL A 76 -3.84 -2.81 -6.48
C VAL A 76 -3.51 -1.39 -6.05
N TRP A 77 -2.66 -1.29 -5.03
CA TRP A 77 -2.04 -0.05 -4.61
C TRP A 77 -0.68 0.13 -5.30
N TYR A 78 -0.39 1.36 -5.71
CA TYR A 78 0.90 1.77 -6.26
C TYR A 78 1.38 3.03 -5.57
N ASP A 79 2.58 3.00 -5.01
CA ASP A 79 3.26 4.19 -4.50
C ASP A 79 4.74 4.22 -4.90
N GLY A 80 5.31 5.42 -4.86
CA GLY A 80 6.70 5.68 -5.22
C GLY A 80 6.97 5.65 -6.72
N TYR A 81 8.25 5.58 -7.08
CA TYR A 81 8.71 5.52 -8.46
C TYR A 81 9.65 4.32 -8.62
N LYS A 82 9.33 3.46 -9.59
CA LYS A 82 10.12 2.31 -10.00
C LYS A 82 10.82 2.68 -11.31
N ASP A 83 12.12 2.94 -11.23
CA ASP A 83 13.02 3.07 -12.39
C ASP A 83 13.19 1.71 -13.10
#